data_AF-A0A397VJU5-F1
#
_entry.id   AF-A0A397VJU5-F1
#
_cell.length_a   1.000
_cell.length_b   1.000
_cell.length_c   1.000
_cell.angle_alpha   90.00
_cell.angle_beta   90.00
_cell.angle_gamma   90.00
#
_symmetry.space_group_name_H-M   'P 1'
#
loop_
_entity.id
_entity.type
_entity.pdbx_description
1 polymer ?
#
loop_
_entity_poly.entity_id
_entity_poly.type
_entity_poly.pdbx_seq_one_letter_code
_entity_poly.pdbx_strand_id
1 'polypeptide(L)'
;MSFDIFWEKLDKDLANKVQDLLNEYFRNSNNKPSFIGDIEISDFCFGTIPPSIEIVNITDPFLEFYLPDNEVVDVEFRITNDNFEHLHNEFPNNSSLDNNSTHITDDTSVNSSYLTDDTSIQSDELTDESEIPMKQDTDAQIHVNIDYKGDMRMTITTELHMNYPSMMFMSLPIRLTVTGFEFSATAVVASLRQRVNFCFLAPKDPEESILKEVHIESEIGDKEKQVLKNVEKLERFIVDQLRKLIDDDLVFPSYYSIEL
;
A
#
# COMPACT_ATOMS: atom_id res chain seq x y z
N MET A 1 -3.75 22.68 0.22
CA MET A 1 -4.70 23.41 -0.67
C MET A 1 -5.78 22.45 -1.11
N SER A 2 -7.05 22.86 -1.10
CA SER A 2 -8.18 22.03 -1.55
C SER A 2 -8.34 22.03 -3.07
N PHE A 3 -8.67 20.88 -3.68
CA PHE A 3 -8.94 20.76 -5.12
C PHE A 3 -10.38 20.31 -5.38
N ASP A 4 -11.00 20.93 -6.39
CA ASP A 4 -12.30 20.51 -6.91
C ASP A 4 -12.13 19.36 -7.91
N ILE A 5 -12.73 18.21 -7.61
CA ILE A 5 -12.78 17.07 -8.53
C ILE A 5 -14.00 17.22 -9.45
N PHE A 6 -13.82 16.98 -10.75
CA PHE A 6 -14.93 16.84 -11.69
C PHE A 6 -15.66 15.51 -11.49
N TRP A 7 -16.35 15.35 -10.35
CA TRP A 7 -17.07 14.13 -9.96
C TRP A 7 -18.13 13.71 -10.99
N GLU A 8 -18.71 14.71 -11.67
CA GLU A 8 -19.63 14.56 -12.81
C GLU A 8 -19.04 13.80 -14.03
N LYS A 9 -17.71 13.60 -14.09
CA LYS A 9 -17.03 12.80 -15.13
C LYS A 9 -16.84 11.34 -14.74
N LEU A 10 -17.23 10.93 -13.53
CA LEU A 10 -17.28 9.52 -13.15
C LEU A 10 -18.50 8.89 -13.83
N ASP A 11 -18.28 8.37 -15.04
CA ASP A 11 -19.32 7.81 -15.88
C ASP A 11 -19.70 6.37 -15.46
N LYS A 12 -20.73 5.85 -16.14
CA LYS A 12 -21.19 4.47 -15.91
C LYS A 12 -20.18 3.43 -16.37
N ASP A 13 -19.33 3.75 -17.34
CA ASP A 13 -18.34 2.81 -17.86
C ASP A 13 -17.22 2.59 -16.84
N LEU A 14 -16.80 3.63 -16.11
CA LEU A 14 -15.92 3.50 -14.95
C LEU A 14 -16.60 2.79 -13.78
N ALA A 15 -17.89 3.05 -13.51
CA ALA A 15 -18.63 2.35 -12.47
C ALA A 15 -18.72 0.84 -12.76
N ASN A 16 -18.95 0.44 -14.01
CA ASN A 16 -18.93 -0.95 -14.46
C ASN A 16 -17.55 -1.59 -14.26
N LYS A 17 -16.45 -0.88 -14.58
CA LYS A 17 -15.08 -1.39 -14.32
C LYS A 17 -14.81 -1.65 -12.84
N VAL A 18 -15.28 -0.75 -11.97
CA VAL A 18 -15.16 -0.95 -10.50
C VAL A 18 -16.01 -2.14 -10.05
N GLN A 19 -17.23 -2.28 -10.57
CA GLN A 19 -18.07 -3.46 -10.34
C GLN A 19 -17.39 -4.77 -10.78
N ASP A 20 -16.75 -4.80 -11.95
CA ASP A 20 -16.02 -5.97 -12.46
C ASP A 20 -14.80 -6.32 -11.58
N LEU A 21 -13.98 -5.33 -11.22
CA LEU A 21 -12.82 -5.50 -10.33
C LEU A 21 -13.23 -6.07 -8.96
N LEU A 22 -14.25 -5.48 -8.34
CA LEU A 22 -14.74 -5.94 -7.04
C LEU A 22 -15.36 -7.36 -7.15
N ASN A 23 -16.05 -7.67 -8.24
CA ASN A 23 -16.55 -9.02 -8.52
C ASN A 23 -15.42 -10.05 -8.66
N GLU A 24 -14.30 -9.68 -9.29
CA GLU A 24 -13.11 -10.53 -9.37
C GLU A 24 -12.49 -10.76 -7.97
N TYR A 25 -12.36 -9.72 -7.15
CA TYR A 25 -11.90 -9.85 -5.76
C TYR A 25 -12.78 -10.82 -4.95
N PHE A 26 -14.10 -10.65 -4.97
CA PHE A 26 -15.03 -11.50 -4.22
C PHE A 26 -15.04 -12.96 -4.70
N ARG A 27 -14.68 -13.23 -5.97
CA ARG A 27 -14.50 -14.58 -6.50
C ARG A 27 -13.17 -15.22 -6.06
N ASN A 28 -12.11 -14.42 -5.95
CA ASN A 28 -10.77 -14.89 -5.59
C ASN A 28 -10.55 -14.99 -4.07
N SER A 29 -11.39 -14.36 -3.24
CA SER A 29 -11.29 -14.43 -1.77
C SER A 29 -11.65 -15.82 -1.22
N ASN A 30 -10.63 -16.54 -0.74
CA ASN A 30 -10.74 -17.92 -0.25
C ASN A 30 -11.39 -18.09 1.15
N ASN A 31 -11.88 -17.03 1.78
CA ASN A 31 -12.36 -17.07 3.18
C ASN A 31 -13.90 -17.05 3.34
N LYS A 32 -14.66 -17.35 2.27
CA LYS A 32 -16.13 -17.32 2.28
C LYS A 32 -16.76 -18.39 3.20
N PRO A 33 -17.58 -18.00 4.21
CA PRO A 33 -18.32 -18.95 5.05
C PRO A 33 -19.35 -19.81 4.30
N SER A 34 -19.55 -21.06 4.75
CA SER A 34 -20.45 -22.04 4.14
C SER A 34 -21.96 -21.75 4.23
N PHE A 35 -22.35 -20.62 4.82
CA PHE A 35 -23.73 -20.12 4.81
C PHE A 35 -23.96 -19.03 3.74
N ILE A 36 -22.93 -18.68 2.97
CA ILE A 36 -22.97 -17.66 1.91
C ILE A 36 -22.69 -18.33 0.57
N GLY A 37 -23.58 -18.13 -0.39
CA GLY A 37 -23.44 -18.54 -1.78
C GLY A 37 -22.51 -17.60 -2.55
N ASP A 38 -22.67 -17.47 -3.86
CA ASP A 38 -21.82 -16.57 -4.63
C ASP A 38 -22.20 -15.11 -4.40
N ILE A 39 -21.18 -14.25 -4.32
CA ILE A 39 -21.32 -12.83 -4.01
C ILE A 39 -21.11 -12.09 -5.32
N GLU A 40 -22.15 -11.38 -5.76
CA GLU A 40 -22.13 -10.60 -6.99
C GLU A 40 -22.51 -9.16 -6.69
N ILE A 41 -21.68 -8.21 -7.11
CA ILE A 41 -22.06 -6.80 -7.16
C ILE A 41 -22.88 -6.61 -8.43
N SER A 42 -24.12 -6.19 -8.22
CA SER A 42 -25.17 -6.03 -9.23
C SER A 42 -25.31 -4.60 -9.73
N ASP A 43 -24.97 -3.61 -8.90
CA ASP A 43 -24.97 -2.18 -9.23
C ASP A 43 -23.91 -1.47 -8.38
N PHE A 44 -23.21 -0.49 -8.96
CA PHE A 44 -22.26 0.38 -8.27
C PHE A 44 -22.45 1.82 -8.72
N CYS A 45 -22.44 2.76 -7.76
CA CYS A 45 -22.60 4.18 -8.02
C CYS A 45 -21.70 4.99 -7.09
N PHE A 46 -20.86 5.86 -7.67
CA PHE A 46 -20.01 6.79 -6.93
C PHE A 46 -20.77 7.82 -6.08
N GLY A 47 -22.08 8.01 -6.34
CA GLY A 47 -22.88 9.06 -5.72
C GLY A 47 -22.68 10.42 -6.38
N THR A 48 -23.27 11.45 -5.78
CA THR A 48 -23.25 12.84 -6.25
C THR A 48 -22.32 13.75 -5.43
N ILE A 49 -21.91 13.32 -4.24
CA ILE A 49 -21.08 14.08 -3.30
C ILE A 49 -19.61 13.64 -3.44
N PRO A 50 -18.68 14.53 -3.87
CA PRO A 50 -17.26 14.21 -3.97
C PRO A 50 -16.54 14.19 -2.61
N PRO A 51 -15.36 13.55 -2.52
CA PRO A 51 -14.45 13.72 -1.39
C PRO A 51 -13.85 15.12 -1.36
N SER A 52 -13.48 15.56 -0.16
CA SER A 52 -12.53 16.64 0.04
C SER A 52 -11.13 16.12 -0.26
N ILE A 53 -10.42 16.80 -1.17
CA ILE A 53 -9.02 16.51 -1.53
C ILE A 53 -8.14 17.69 -1.13
N GLU A 54 -7.11 17.44 -0.33
CA GLU A 54 -6.06 18.40 -0.01
C GLU A 54 -4.66 17.86 -0.35
N ILE A 55 -3.91 18.58 -1.19
CA ILE A 55 -2.46 18.33 -1.35
C ILE A 55 -1.74 18.74 -0.07
N VAL A 56 -1.04 17.77 0.52
CA VAL A 56 -0.18 17.89 1.71
C VAL A 56 1.25 18.21 1.31
N ASN A 57 1.79 17.48 0.32
CA ASN A 57 3.18 17.61 -0.10
C ASN A 57 3.37 17.21 -1.58
N ILE A 58 4.47 17.67 -2.18
CA ILE A 58 4.95 17.23 -3.49
C ILE A 58 6.41 16.82 -3.33
N THR A 59 6.74 15.60 -3.71
CA THR A 59 8.06 14.98 -3.53
C THR A 59 8.51 14.29 -4.82
N ASP A 60 9.72 13.76 -4.80
CA ASP A 60 10.11 12.70 -5.75
C ASP A 60 9.27 11.43 -5.50
N PRO A 61 9.01 10.61 -6.54
CA PRO A 61 8.41 9.28 -6.37
C PRO A 61 9.27 8.31 -5.56
N PHE A 62 8.59 7.41 -4.83
CA PHE A 62 9.23 6.29 -4.13
C PHE A 62 10.02 5.38 -5.11
N LEU A 63 11.10 4.76 -4.62
CA LEU A 63 12.01 3.96 -5.45
C LEU A 63 11.31 2.70 -6.00
N GLU A 64 10.42 2.15 -5.20
CA GLU A 64 9.54 1.01 -5.46
C GLU A 64 8.66 1.23 -6.71
N PHE A 65 8.37 2.49 -7.07
CA PHE A 65 7.62 2.82 -8.28
C PHE A 65 8.45 2.81 -9.57
N TYR A 66 9.78 2.69 -9.48
CA TYR A 66 10.65 2.47 -10.63
C TYR A 66 10.98 0.99 -10.84
N LEU A 67 10.85 0.16 -9.80
CA LEU A 67 11.08 -1.27 -9.92
C LEU A 67 10.10 -1.91 -10.93
N PRO A 68 10.52 -2.98 -11.62
CA PRO A 68 9.61 -3.84 -12.35
C PRO A 68 8.78 -4.68 -11.35
N ASP A 69 7.53 -4.96 -11.69
CA ASP A 69 6.51 -5.54 -10.78
C ASP A 69 6.85 -6.93 -10.19
N ASN A 70 8.00 -7.51 -10.54
CA ASN A 70 8.49 -8.81 -10.05
C ASN A 70 9.70 -8.71 -9.09
N GLU A 71 10.27 -7.52 -8.86
CA GLU A 71 11.42 -7.35 -7.96
C GLU A 71 10.98 -6.97 -6.53
N VAL A 72 10.82 -8.00 -5.69
CA VAL A 72 10.71 -7.83 -4.23
C VAL A 72 12.08 -7.47 -3.69
N VAL A 73 12.37 -6.17 -3.61
CA VAL A 73 13.58 -5.68 -2.94
C VAL A 73 13.33 -5.69 -1.43
N ASP A 74 14.05 -6.55 -0.71
CA ASP A 74 14.14 -6.46 0.76
C ASP A 74 14.66 -5.06 1.12
N VAL A 75 13.81 -4.21 1.71
CA VAL A 75 14.14 -2.82 2.04
C VAL A 75 15.01 -2.76 3.31
N GLU A 76 16.19 -3.38 3.26
CA GLU A 76 17.27 -3.20 4.22
C GLU A 76 18.27 -2.17 3.66
N PHE A 77 17.76 -0.98 3.32
CA PHE A 77 18.62 0.09 2.82
C PHE A 77 19.55 0.57 3.94
N ARG A 78 20.86 0.39 3.69
CA ARG A 78 21.93 0.66 4.63
C ARG A 78 21.79 2.03 5.30
N ILE A 79 21.56 2.02 6.62
CA ILE A 79 21.93 3.16 7.47
C ILE A 79 23.46 3.17 7.57
N THR A 80 24.14 3.69 6.55
CA THR A 80 25.55 4.08 6.68
C THR A 80 25.62 5.29 7.61
N ASN A 81 26.01 5.03 8.86
CA ASN A 81 26.26 6.01 9.92
C ASN A 81 27.47 6.90 9.61
N ASP A 82 27.38 7.72 8.57
CA ASP A 82 28.36 8.79 8.30
C ASP A 82 27.64 10.13 8.12
N ASN A 83 28.09 11.12 8.89
CA ASN A 83 27.64 12.54 8.94
C ASN A 83 26.63 12.97 10.03
N PHE A 84 26.66 12.39 11.24
CA PHE A 84 26.01 12.99 12.42
C PHE A 84 26.86 13.03 13.70
N GLU A 85 28.17 13.25 13.57
CA GLU A 85 29.00 13.79 14.67
C GLU A 85 29.79 15.02 14.21
N HIS A 86 29.23 16.21 14.41
CA HIS A 86 30.00 17.44 14.66
C HIS A 86 29.10 18.59 15.14
N LEU A 87 28.58 18.50 16.38
CA LEU A 87 28.26 19.69 17.17
C LEU A 87 28.35 19.42 18.69
N HIS A 88 29.24 20.16 19.36
CA HIS A 88 29.42 20.27 20.83
C HIS A 88 29.75 18.98 21.62
N ASN A 89 30.94 18.84 22.23
CA ASN A 89 31.53 19.80 23.17
C ASN A 89 33.06 19.73 23.28
N GLU A 90 33.69 20.88 23.50
CA GLU A 90 35.03 20.97 24.08
C GLU A 90 34.98 20.65 25.58
N PHE A 91 35.95 19.89 26.10
CA PHE A 91 36.85 20.29 27.19
C PHE A 91 37.86 19.13 27.48
N PRO A 92 39.14 19.42 27.79
CA PRO A 92 40.18 18.41 27.86
C PRO A 92 40.38 17.84 29.28
N ASN A 93 40.93 16.63 29.40
CA ASN A 93 41.63 16.21 30.61
C ASN A 93 42.79 15.25 30.32
N ASN A 94 43.96 15.56 30.89
CA ASN A 94 45.19 14.78 30.86
C ASN A 94 45.23 13.77 32.03
N SER A 95 45.59 12.52 31.74
CA SER A 95 46.45 11.66 32.59
C SER A 95 46.75 10.36 31.82
N SER A 96 47.95 10.12 31.29
CA SER A 96 49.22 9.77 31.97
C SER A 96 49.34 8.28 32.32
N LEU A 97 50.55 7.73 32.12
CA LEU A 97 51.08 6.42 32.59
C LEU A 97 50.64 5.17 31.80
N ASP A 98 51.49 4.16 31.52
CA ASP A 98 52.98 4.10 31.43
C ASP A 98 53.44 2.71 30.91
N ASN A 99 54.64 2.63 30.30
CA ASN A 99 55.65 1.53 30.35
C ASN A 99 55.22 0.07 30.01
N ASN A 100 55.82 -0.65 29.05
CA ASN A 100 57.24 -1.07 28.94
C ASN A 100 57.43 -1.90 27.63
N SER A 101 58.47 -1.69 26.79
CA SER A 101 59.87 -2.18 26.90
C SER A 101 60.03 -3.68 26.50
N THR A 102 60.87 -4.13 25.56
CA THR A 102 62.18 -3.70 25.00
C THR A 102 62.20 -3.89 23.44
N HIS A 103 63.27 -3.84 22.61
CA HIS A 103 64.74 -3.87 22.79
C HIS A 103 65.55 -3.12 21.69
N ILE A 104 66.87 -3.20 21.83
CA ILE A 104 68.05 -2.66 21.10
C ILE A 104 68.50 -3.73 20.04
N THR A 105 69.01 -3.46 18.82
CA THR A 105 70.22 -2.69 18.42
C THR A 105 70.20 -2.19 16.96
N ASP A 106 70.88 -1.07 16.71
CA ASP A 106 71.70 -0.63 15.54
C ASP A 106 71.60 -1.42 14.21
N ASP A 107 71.57 -0.82 13.02
CA ASP A 107 72.56 0.16 12.51
C ASP A 107 72.06 0.95 11.25
N THR A 108 72.97 1.70 10.62
CA THR A 108 72.73 2.86 9.75
C THR A 108 72.73 2.54 8.25
N SER A 109 71.73 2.97 7.47
CA SER A 109 71.92 3.62 6.15
C SER A 109 70.60 3.99 5.45
N VAL A 110 70.59 5.14 4.77
CA VAL A 110 69.44 5.65 4.01
C VAL A 110 69.48 5.09 2.59
N ASN A 111 68.47 4.31 2.20
CA ASN A 111 68.18 3.98 0.80
C ASN A 111 66.78 4.46 0.45
N SER A 112 66.71 5.50 -0.38
CA SER A 112 65.45 5.99 -0.97
C SER A 112 65.15 5.17 -2.22
N SER A 113 64.16 4.29 -2.15
CA SER A 113 63.65 3.52 -3.28
C SER A 113 62.35 4.14 -3.81
N TYR A 114 62.44 4.84 -4.93
CA TYR A 114 61.26 5.00 -5.80
C TYR A 114 61.15 3.75 -6.66
N LEU A 115 60.06 3.00 -6.45
CA LEU A 115 59.75 1.77 -7.17
C LEU A 115 59.24 2.08 -8.58
N THR A 116 59.65 1.24 -9.52
CA THR A 116 59.12 1.13 -10.89
C THR A 116 58.17 -0.07 -11.01
N ASP A 117 57.52 -0.14 -12.17
CA ASP A 117 56.79 -1.28 -12.75
C ASP A 117 55.38 -1.63 -12.22
N ASP A 118 54.40 -1.25 -13.05
CA ASP A 118 53.55 -2.18 -13.81
C ASP A 118 53.05 -3.46 -13.12
N THR A 119 51.73 -3.57 -12.97
CA THR A 119 51.00 -4.62 -13.70
C THR A 119 49.56 -4.19 -14.02
N SER A 120 49.13 -4.45 -15.25
CA SER A 120 47.73 -4.33 -15.69
C SER A 120 46.83 -5.36 -15.02
N ILE A 121 45.64 -4.95 -14.57
CA ILE A 121 44.53 -5.86 -14.25
C ILE A 121 43.36 -5.54 -15.18
N GLN A 122 42.83 -6.58 -15.81
CA GLN A 122 41.75 -6.50 -16.79
C GLN A 122 40.42 -6.18 -16.12
N SER A 123 39.67 -5.24 -16.68
CA SER A 123 38.26 -5.00 -16.37
C SER A 123 37.40 -5.91 -17.24
N ASP A 124 37.12 -7.13 -16.77
CA ASP A 124 36.19 -8.09 -17.39
C ASP A 124 35.48 -8.90 -16.30
N GLU A 125 34.61 -8.27 -15.50
CA GLU A 125 33.52 -8.97 -14.82
C GLU A 125 32.19 -8.28 -15.16
N LEU A 126 31.31 -9.04 -15.80
CA LEU A 126 29.96 -8.65 -16.18
C LEU A 126 29.05 -8.77 -14.97
N THR A 127 28.93 -7.71 -14.17
CA THR A 127 27.70 -7.50 -13.39
C THR A 127 26.65 -6.91 -14.31
N ASP A 128 25.68 -7.76 -14.67
CA ASP A 128 24.40 -7.35 -15.26
C ASP A 128 23.60 -6.65 -14.15
N GLU A 129 24.00 -5.43 -13.81
CA GLU A 129 23.24 -4.56 -12.90
C GLU A 129 21.93 -4.23 -13.61
N SER A 130 20.80 -4.69 -13.06
CA SER A 130 19.49 -4.25 -13.51
C SER A 130 19.41 -2.73 -13.30
N GLU A 131 19.54 -1.97 -14.39
CA GLU A 131 19.41 -0.51 -14.38
C GLU A 131 18.01 -0.15 -13.86
N ILE A 132 17.91 0.17 -12.57
CA ILE A 132 16.72 0.78 -11.98
C ILE A 132 16.39 1.98 -12.86
N PRO A 133 15.19 2.05 -13.50
CA PRO A 133 14.86 3.09 -14.46
C PRO A 133 15.19 4.47 -13.93
N MET A 134 16.16 5.14 -14.55
CA MET A 134 16.70 6.40 -14.01
C MET A 134 15.59 7.44 -13.84
N LYS A 135 15.38 7.84 -12.59
CA LYS A 135 14.55 8.98 -12.17
C LYS A 135 14.79 10.18 -13.09
N GLN A 136 13.72 10.84 -13.51
CA GLN A 136 13.81 12.09 -14.27
C GLN A 136 13.23 13.30 -13.56
N ASP A 137 13.66 14.46 -14.05
CA ASP A 137 13.19 15.78 -13.62
C ASP A 137 11.68 16.03 -13.87
N THR A 138 11.02 15.17 -14.65
CA THR A 138 9.57 15.20 -14.90
C THR A 138 8.77 14.28 -14.00
N ASP A 139 9.41 13.32 -13.33
CA ASP A 139 8.72 12.35 -12.48
C ASP A 139 8.40 13.00 -11.13
N ALA A 140 7.14 12.97 -10.73
CA ALA A 140 6.66 13.74 -9.57
C ALA A 140 5.63 12.96 -8.77
N GLN A 141 5.69 13.10 -7.44
CA GLN A 141 4.80 12.44 -6.50
C GLN A 141 4.04 13.46 -5.67
N ILE A 142 2.75 13.26 -5.49
CA ILE A 142 1.87 14.15 -4.73
C ILE A 142 1.27 13.34 -3.58
N HIS A 143 1.43 13.86 -2.36
CA HIS A 143 0.78 13.33 -1.16
C HIS A 143 -0.51 14.10 -0.92
N VAL A 144 -1.62 13.37 -0.83
CA VAL A 144 -2.97 13.91 -0.88
C VAL A 144 -3.79 13.35 0.28
N ASN A 145 -4.30 14.20 1.16
CA ASN A 145 -5.35 13.79 2.08
C ASN A 145 -6.67 13.72 1.32
N ILE A 146 -7.37 12.59 1.44
CA ILE A 146 -8.69 12.37 0.86
C ILE A 146 -9.64 12.02 2.01
N ASP A 147 -10.59 12.90 2.28
CA ASP A 147 -11.67 12.71 3.26
C ASP A 147 -13.01 12.63 2.53
N TYR A 148 -13.72 11.52 2.69
CA TYR A 148 -14.99 11.25 2.01
C TYR A 148 -16.10 10.95 3.00
N LYS A 149 -17.24 11.63 2.79
CA LYS A 149 -18.48 11.41 3.53
C LYS A 149 -19.66 11.67 2.59
N GLY A 150 -19.75 10.87 1.54
CA GLY A 150 -20.71 11.04 0.45
C GLY A 150 -21.81 9.97 0.40
N ASP A 151 -22.46 9.89 -0.75
CA ASP A 151 -23.65 9.08 -1.05
C ASP A 151 -23.35 7.87 -1.98
N MET A 152 -22.10 7.43 -2.05
CA MET A 152 -21.68 6.21 -2.76
C MET A 152 -22.52 5.01 -2.31
N ARG A 153 -22.85 4.15 -3.28
CA ARG A 153 -23.72 2.99 -3.11
C ARG A 153 -23.21 1.80 -3.90
N MET A 154 -23.30 0.62 -3.30
CA MET A 154 -23.02 -0.65 -3.94
C MET A 154 -24.14 -1.63 -3.59
N THR A 155 -24.71 -2.30 -4.58
CA THR A 155 -25.77 -3.29 -4.37
C THR A 155 -25.21 -4.69 -4.61
N ILE A 156 -25.16 -5.49 -3.55
CA ILE A 156 -24.64 -6.86 -3.57
C ILE A 156 -25.83 -7.83 -3.54
N THR A 157 -25.81 -8.80 -4.44
CA THR A 157 -26.73 -9.93 -4.47
C THR A 157 -25.98 -11.21 -4.13
N THR A 158 -26.54 -12.02 -3.24
CA THR A 158 -25.98 -13.32 -2.87
C THR A 158 -27.08 -14.29 -2.42
N GLU A 159 -26.74 -15.57 -2.24
CA GLU A 159 -27.63 -16.55 -1.62
C GLU A 159 -27.23 -16.81 -0.17
N LEU A 160 -28.20 -16.89 0.72
CA LEU A 160 -28.00 -17.32 2.09
C LEU A 160 -28.39 -18.79 2.24
N HIS A 161 -27.42 -19.66 2.51
CA HIS A 161 -27.63 -21.10 2.69
C HIS A 161 -27.96 -21.45 4.15
N MET A 162 -29.03 -22.23 4.34
CA MET A 162 -29.44 -22.77 5.64
C MET A 162 -29.00 -24.22 5.77
N ASN A 163 -28.26 -24.52 6.83
CA ASN A 163 -27.68 -25.84 7.10
C ASN A 163 -28.45 -26.64 8.17
N TYR A 164 -29.76 -26.40 8.32
CA TYR A 164 -30.65 -27.10 9.25
C TYR A 164 -31.97 -27.46 8.57
N PRO A 165 -32.52 -28.68 8.72
CA PRO A 165 -31.98 -29.81 9.50
C PRO A 165 -30.84 -30.58 8.82
N SER A 166 -30.48 -30.25 7.58
CA SER A 166 -29.34 -30.83 6.84
C SER A 166 -28.47 -29.74 6.21
N MET A 167 -27.26 -30.08 5.78
CA MET A 167 -26.41 -29.18 4.98
C MET A 167 -27.15 -28.74 3.71
N MET A 168 -27.01 -27.47 3.34
CA MET A 168 -27.55 -26.85 2.12
C MET A 168 -29.05 -27.11 1.90
N PHE A 169 -29.82 -27.19 2.99
CA PHE A 169 -31.24 -27.56 3.00
C PHE A 169 -32.13 -26.55 2.26
N MET A 170 -31.76 -25.27 2.30
CA MET A 170 -32.46 -24.18 1.63
C MET A 170 -31.45 -23.09 1.24
N SER A 171 -31.65 -22.43 0.10
CA SER A 171 -31.05 -21.13 -0.20
C SER A 171 -32.14 -20.05 -0.25
N LEU A 172 -31.81 -18.85 0.24
CA LEU A 172 -32.66 -17.67 0.15
C LEU A 172 -31.87 -16.56 -0.56
N PRO A 173 -32.32 -16.03 -1.71
CA PRO A 173 -31.69 -14.88 -2.32
C PRO A 173 -31.83 -13.65 -1.41
N ILE A 174 -30.73 -12.96 -1.16
CA ILE A 174 -30.67 -11.74 -0.35
C ILE A 174 -30.00 -10.63 -1.16
N ARG A 175 -30.50 -9.41 -0.97
CA ARG A 175 -29.92 -8.19 -1.53
C ARG A 175 -29.45 -7.31 -0.38
N LEU A 176 -28.19 -6.94 -0.42
CA LEU A 176 -27.54 -6.00 0.50
C LEU A 176 -27.32 -4.69 -0.24
N THR A 177 -27.63 -3.56 0.38
CA THR A 177 -27.28 -2.23 -0.14
C THR A 177 -26.24 -1.63 0.79
N VAL A 178 -24.99 -1.61 0.34
CA VAL A 178 -23.88 -0.96 1.05
C VAL A 178 -23.92 0.54 0.72
N THR A 179 -23.90 1.35 1.77
CA THR A 179 -24.04 2.81 1.77
C THR A 179 -23.18 3.40 2.90
N GLY A 180 -23.21 4.72 3.09
CA GLY A 180 -22.60 5.34 4.26
C GLY A 180 -21.08 5.11 4.35
N PHE A 181 -20.42 4.97 3.20
CA PHE A 181 -18.98 4.87 3.11
C PHE A 181 -18.36 6.16 3.66
N GLU A 182 -17.63 6.07 4.76
CA GLU A 182 -16.78 7.12 5.28
C GLU A 182 -15.34 6.65 5.22
N PHE A 183 -14.53 7.30 4.39
CA PHE A 183 -13.11 6.99 4.24
C PHE A 183 -12.26 8.24 4.44
N SER A 184 -11.07 8.05 5.01
CA SER A 184 -10.16 9.15 5.37
C SER A 184 -8.75 8.60 5.37
N ALA A 185 -7.95 9.00 4.38
CA ALA A 185 -6.61 8.48 4.15
C ALA A 185 -5.68 9.51 3.51
N THR A 186 -4.38 9.30 3.66
CA THR A 186 -3.38 9.96 2.83
C THR A 186 -3.04 9.05 1.65
N ALA A 187 -3.43 9.47 0.45
CA ALA A 187 -3.05 8.83 -0.81
C ALA A 187 -1.74 9.41 -1.35
N VAL A 188 -1.05 8.60 -2.16
CA VAL A 188 0.11 8.98 -2.95
C VAL A 188 -0.23 8.76 -4.41
N VAL A 189 -0.05 9.82 -5.21
CA VAL A 189 -0.15 9.78 -6.67
C VAL A 189 1.22 10.07 -7.24
N ALA A 190 1.87 9.08 -7.85
CA ALA A 190 3.15 9.24 -8.52
C ALA A 190 2.94 9.22 -10.05
N SER A 191 3.29 10.32 -10.71
CA SER A 191 3.34 10.41 -12.16
C SER A 191 4.76 10.09 -12.63
N LEU A 192 4.92 9.00 -13.36
CA LEU A 192 6.14 8.60 -14.06
C LEU A 192 5.92 8.72 -15.57
N ARG A 193 7.00 8.76 -16.37
CA ARG A 193 6.97 8.96 -17.85
C ARG A 193 5.77 8.41 -18.63
N GLN A 194 5.35 7.16 -18.38
CA GLN A 194 4.26 6.48 -19.09
C GLN A 194 3.24 5.80 -18.16
N ARG A 195 3.37 5.97 -16.83
CA ARG A 195 2.48 5.34 -15.86
C ARG A 195 2.18 6.25 -14.67
N VAL A 196 0.95 6.20 -14.18
CA VAL A 196 0.53 6.82 -12.92
C VAL A 196 0.32 5.71 -11.89
N ASN A 197 1.07 5.75 -10.80
CA ASN A 197 0.90 4.85 -9.66
C ASN A 197 0.07 5.54 -8.58
N PHE A 198 -0.85 4.79 -7.98
CA PHE A 198 -1.74 5.21 -6.90
C PHE A 198 -1.68 4.21 -5.74
N CYS A 199 -1.48 4.68 -4.52
CA CYS A 199 -1.70 3.89 -3.31
C CYS A 199 -2.15 4.78 -2.14
N PHE A 200 -2.68 4.16 -1.10
CA PHE A 200 -2.82 4.76 0.21
C PHE A 200 -1.57 4.50 1.05
N LEU A 201 -1.20 5.47 1.89
CA LEU A 201 -0.28 5.22 2.98
C LEU A 201 -1.01 4.51 4.12
N ALA A 202 -0.30 3.62 4.81
CA ALA A 202 -0.81 3.03 6.04
C ALA A 202 -1.19 4.14 7.04
N PRO A 203 -2.31 3.99 7.78
CA PRO A 203 -2.71 4.96 8.79
C PRO A 203 -1.66 5.07 9.91
N LYS A 204 -1.64 6.23 10.59
CA LYS A 204 -0.64 6.53 11.62
C LYS A 204 -0.79 5.68 12.88
N ASP A 205 -2.01 5.22 13.15
CA ASP A 205 -2.32 4.25 14.18
C ASP A 205 -2.64 2.91 13.49
N PRO A 206 -1.91 1.82 13.79
CA PRO A 206 -2.19 0.49 13.20
C PRO A 206 -3.59 -0.06 13.51
N GLU A 207 -4.29 0.47 14.52
CA GLU A 207 -5.66 0.08 14.87
C GLU A 207 -6.73 0.92 14.12
N GLU A 208 -6.34 1.98 13.39
CA GLU A 208 -7.23 2.75 12.52
C GLU A 208 -7.35 2.07 11.15
N SER A 209 -8.55 1.99 10.58
CA SER A 209 -8.75 1.57 9.19
C SER A 209 -9.10 2.77 8.32
N ILE A 210 -8.60 2.77 7.08
CA ILE A 210 -8.93 3.78 6.06
C ILE A 210 -10.45 3.90 5.86
N LEU A 211 -11.15 2.76 5.95
CA LEU A 211 -12.61 2.66 5.83
C LEU A 211 -13.25 2.69 7.23
N LYS A 212 -13.54 3.93 7.67
CA LYS A 212 -13.99 4.28 9.03
C LYS A 212 -15.40 3.77 9.31
N GLU A 213 -16.35 4.09 8.45
CA GLU A 213 -17.75 3.67 8.59
C GLU A 213 -18.27 3.10 7.27
N VAL A 214 -19.13 2.09 7.39
CA VAL A 214 -19.89 1.45 6.30
C VAL A 214 -21.24 1.07 6.88
N HIS A 215 -22.32 1.45 6.19
CA HIS A 215 -23.67 1.04 6.54
C HIS A 215 -24.20 0.03 5.52
N ILE A 216 -24.80 -1.07 5.99
CA ILE A 216 -25.39 -2.09 5.11
C ILE A 216 -26.87 -2.24 5.46
N GLU A 217 -27.73 -2.05 4.48
CA GLU A 217 -29.16 -2.36 4.56
C GLU A 217 -29.47 -3.69 3.86
N SER A 218 -30.02 -4.65 4.60
CA SER A 218 -30.36 -5.98 4.10
C SER A 218 -31.85 -6.15 3.80
N GLU A 219 -32.20 -6.49 2.56
CA GLU A 219 -33.58 -6.81 2.18
C GLU A 219 -33.83 -8.32 2.21
N ILE A 220 -34.71 -8.76 3.12
CA ILE A 220 -34.96 -10.18 3.41
C ILE A 220 -36.47 -10.44 3.36
N GLY A 221 -36.89 -11.47 2.61
CA GLY A 221 -38.30 -11.87 2.51
C GLY A 221 -38.87 -12.63 3.71
N ASP A 222 -38.01 -13.20 4.56
CA ASP A 222 -38.38 -14.03 5.71
C ASP A 222 -37.73 -13.52 7.02
N LYS A 223 -38.44 -13.67 8.14
CA LYS A 223 -38.09 -13.13 9.47
C LYS A 223 -37.67 -14.21 10.48
N GLU A 224 -37.32 -15.41 10.02
CA GLU A 224 -36.81 -16.45 10.90
C GLU A 224 -35.56 -16.01 11.69
N LYS A 225 -35.52 -16.39 12.97
CA LYS A 225 -34.42 -15.98 13.89
C LYS A 225 -33.05 -16.52 13.48
N GLN A 226 -32.99 -17.62 12.73
CA GLN A 226 -31.73 -18.15 12.21
C GLN A 226 -31.25 -17.35 10.98
N VAL A 227 -32.18 -16.93 10.11
CA VAL A 227 -31.91 -16.08 8.96
C VAL A 227 -31.30 -14.75 9.42
N LEU A 228 -31.96 -14.02 10.32
CA LEU A 228 -31.46 -12.74 10.83
C LEU A 228 -30.03 -12.83 11.39
N LYS A 229 -29.72 -13.88 12.15
CA LYS A 229 -28.36 -14.12 12.69
C LYS A 229 -27.31 -14.42 11.62
N ASN A 230 -27.69 -15.02 10.50
CA ASN A 230 -26.78 -15.27 9.40
C ASN A 230 -26.62 -14.02 8.53
N VAL A 231 -27.65 -13.17 8.43
CA VAL A 231 -27.55 -11.85 7.80
C VAL A 231 -26.61 -10.92 8.56
N GLU A 232 -26.74 -10.79 9.89
CA GLU A 232 -25.80 -10.01 10.72
C GLU A 232 -24.33 -10.45 10.56
N LYS A 233 -24.09 -11.73 10.27
CA LYS A 233 -22.74 -12.27 9.98
C LYS A 233 -22.30 -11.99 8.54
N LEU A 234 -23.21 -12.07 7.58
CA LEU A 234 -22.98 -11.73 6.18
C LEU A 234 -22.63 -10.23 6.05
N GLU A 235 -23.38 -9.34 6.69
CA GLU A 235 -23.08 -7.90 6.73
C GLU A 235 -21.66 -7.64 7.25
N ARG A 236 -21.32 -8.20 8.42
CA ARG A 236 -19.96 -8.10 8.98
C ARG A 236 -18.90 -8.64 8.04
N PHE A 237 -19.13 -9.83 7.47
CA PHE A 237 -18.21 -10.44 6.51
C PHE A 237 -17.96 -9.53 5.30
N ILE A 238 -19.01 -8.91 4.72
CA ILE A 238 -18.86 -7.96 3.62
C ILE A 238 -18.02 -6.75 4.04
N VAL A 239 -18.27 -6.15 5.21
CA VAL A 239 -17.44 -5.02 5.69
C VAL A 239 -15.99 -5.44 5.89
N ASP A 240 -15.75 -6.62 6.49
CA ASP A 240 -14.40 -7.14 6.73
C ASP A 240 -13.67 -7.45 5.41
N GLN A 241 -14.38 -7.93 4.37
CA GLN A 241 -13.82 -8.09 3.02
C GLN A 241 -13.53 -6.75 2.34
N LEU A 242 -14.40 -5.74 2.49
CA LEU A 242 -14.17 -4.41 1.89
C LEU A 242 -12.98 -3.68 2.54
N ARG A 243 -12.79 -3.82 3.86
CA ARG A 243 -11.57 -3.34 4.53
C ARG A 243 -10.34 -4.06 4.00
N LYS A 244 -10.38 -5.38 4.03
CA LYS A 244 -9.28 -6.22 3.56
C LYS A 244 -8.89 -5.93 2.10
N LEU A 245 -9.85 -5.63 1.22
CA LEU A 245 -9.57 -5.24 -0.17
C LEU A 245 -8.74 -3.96 -0.23
N ILE A 246 -9.12 -2.93 0.54
CA ILE A 246 -8.36 -1.67 0.59
C ILE A 246 -6.97 -1.92 1.19
N ASP A 247 -6.90 -2.66 2.30
CA ASP A 247 -5.68 -2.88 3.06
C ASP A 247 -4.66 -3.80 2.33
N ASP A 248 -5.12 -4.82 1.59
CA ASP A 248 -4.24 -5.73 0.82
C ASP A 248 -3.86 -5.14 -0.57
N ASP A 249 -4.81 -4.54 -1.30
CA ASP A 249 -4.63 -4.21 -2.73
C ASP A 249 -4.27 -2.73 -2.98
N LEU A 250 -4.62 -1.83 -2.05
CA LEU A 250 -4.47 -0.37 -2.25
C LEU A 250 -3.56 0.32 -1.24
N VAL A 251 -3.18 -0.31 -0.12
CA VAL A 251 -2.22 0.25 0.85
C VAL A 251 -0.79 -0.15 0.50
N PHE A 252 0.13 0.82 0.56
CA PHE A 252 1.55 0.61 0.35
C PHE A 252 2.09 -0.53 1.26
N PRO A 253 2.83 -1.53 0.74
CA PRO A 253 3.57 -1.51 -0.52
C PRO A 253 2.77 -1.81 -1.80
N SER A 254 1.50 -2.23 -1.69
CA SER A 254 0.63 -2.42 -2.87
C SER A 254 0.29 -1.08 -3.51
N TYR A 255 0.22 -1.06 -4.84
CA TYR A 255 -0.18 0.12 -5.61
C TYR A 255 -0.89 -0.28 -6.91
N TYR A 256 -1.83 0.56 -7.33
CA TYR A 256 -2.49 0.44 -8.63
C TYR A 256 -1.73 1.27 -9.68
N SER A 257 -1.37 0.67 -10.81
CA SER A 257 -0.67 1.34 -11.90
C SER A 257 -1.56 1.51 -13.13
N ILE A 258 -1.53 2.69 -13.73
CA ILE A 258 -2.30 3.06 -14.93
C ILE A 258 -1.32 3.54 -16.00
N GLU A 259 -1.23 2.82 -17.13
CA GLU A 259 -0.49 3.27 -18.31
C GLU A 259 -1.23 4.41 -19.03
N LEU A 260 -0.48 5.38 -19.58
CA LEU A 260 -0.97 6.63 -20.19
C LEU A 260 -0.96 6.63 -21.73
#